data_AF-A0AB34PX57-F1
#
_entry.id   AF-A0AB34PX57-F1
#
_cell.length_a   1.000
_cell.length_b   1.000
_cell.length_c   1.000
_cell.angle_alpha   90.00
_cell.angle_beta   90.00
_cell.angle_gamma   90.00
#
_symmetry.space_group_name_H-M   'P 1'
#
loop_
_entity.id
_entity.type
_entity.pdbx_description
1 polymer ?
#
loop_
_entity_poly.entity_id
_entity_poly.type
_entity_poly.pdbx_seq_one_letter_code
_entity_poly.pdbx_strand_id
1 'polypeptide(L)'
;MLQSNPVIHPNTSNRHFKFEPFLRQEYNFGLDPDRPVCQFYNPLNPDNSCPQGNNCPNKHVSAMYSNKIVCKHWLRGLCKKGDHCEFLHEYNLRKMPECLFYSKNGYCTQTSECLYLHVDPQSKIPECLNYNQGFCSEGPNCKNRHVRRVLCPLYLYGFCPKGPECEFTHPKFDFHNLNLRIRPDNLIQMTSKHVDNSKEESDKKEDSEPKEESI
;
A
#
# COMPACT_ATOMS: atom_id res chain seq x y z
N MET A 1 0.74 -6.28 37.95
CA MET A 1 2.10 -6.77 37.67
C MET A 1 2.35 -7.96 38.59
N LEU A 2 2.45 -9.17 38.05
CA LEU A 2 2.70 -10.37 38.85
C LEU A 2 4.15 -10.35 39.30
N GLN A 3 4.41 -10.02 40.57
CA GLN A 3 5.75 -10.17 41.16
C GLN A 3 6.02 -11.68 41.27
N SER A 4 6.92 -12.18 40.43
CA SER A 4 7.38 -13.57 40.48
C SER A 4 8.03 -13.85 41.83
N ASN A 5 7.69 -14.98 42.43
CA ASN A 5 8.19 -15.37 43.75
C ASN A 5 9.72 -15.60 43.67
N PRO A 6 10.55 -14.81 44.38
CA PRO A 6 12.01 -14.78 44.20
C PRO A 6 12.72 -16.06 44.64
N VAL A 7 12.03 -16.96 45.36
CA VAL A 7 12.55 -18.27 45.74
C VAL A 7 12.41 -19.28 44.59
N ILE A 8 11.31 -19.21 43.84
CA ILE A 8 11.02 -20.12 42.72
C ILE A 8 11.68 -19.59 41.43
N HIS A 9 11.75 -18.26 41.28
CA HIS A 9 12.41 -17.59 40.18
C HIS A 9 13.46 -16.60 40.73
N PRO A 10 14.60 -17.09 41.23
CA PRO A 10 15.67 -16.21 41.70
C PRO A 10 16.15 -15.34 40.54
N ASN A 11 16.23 -14.03 40.78
CA ASN A 11 16.74 -13.09 39.79
C ASN A 11 18.26 -13.30 39.66
N THR A 12 18.69 -13.83 38.52
CA THR A 12 20.11 -14.10 38.22
C THR A 12 20.78 -12.98 37.41
N SER A 13 20.12 -11.85 37.17
CA SER A 13 20.62 -10.80 36.26
C SER A 13 21.93 -10.15 36.72
N ASN A 14 22.26 -10.19 38.01
CA ASN A 14 23.51 -9.63 38.56
C ASN A 14 24.69 -10.64 38.58
N ARG A 15 24.57 -11.79 37.92
CA ARG A 15 25.65 -12.79 37.87
C ARG A 15 26.51 -12.59 36.64
N HIS A 16 27.76 -12.21 36.84
CA HIS A 16 28.76 -12.09 35.78
C HIS A 16 29.38 -13.46 35.47
N PHE A 17 29.39 -13.85 34.20
CA PHE A 17 29.99 -15.11 33.76
C PHE A 17 31.30 -14.87 32.99
N LYS A 18 32.27 -15.79 33.11
CA LYS A 18 33.57 -15.66 32.42
C LYS A 18 33.46 -15.64 30.89
N PHE A 19 32.40 -16.24 30.32
CA PHE A 19 32.14 -16.26 28.88
C PHE A 19 31.32 -15.05 28.40
N GLU A 20 30.83 -14.22 29.30
CA GLU A 20 30.00 -13.06 28.96
C GLU A 20 30.75 -12.03 28.09
N PRO A 21 32.02 -11.69 28.34
CA PRO A 21 32.78 -10.82 27.44
C PRO A 21 32.90 -11.39 26.03
N PHE A 22 33.05 -12.71 25.91
CA PHE A 22 33.12 -13.40 24.61
C PHE A 22 31.78 -13.34 23.86
N LEU A 23 30.66 -13.61 24.56
CA LEU A 23 29.33 -13.54 23.96
C LEU A 23 28.95 -12.12 23.51
N ARG A 24 29.38 -11.10 24.26
CA ARG A 24 29.21 -9.69 23.88
C ARG A 24 30.03 -9.35 22.64
N GLN A 25 31.29 -9.78 22.59
CA GLN A 25 32.21 -9.47 21.49
C GLN A 25 31.82 -10.14 20.17
N GLU A 26 31.47 -11.44 20.21
CA GLU A 26 31.23 -12.24 19.01
C GLU A 26 29.76 -12.20 18.55
N TYR A 27 28.82 -12.25 19.49
CA TYR A 27 27.38 -12.41 19.19
C TYR A 27 26.53 -11.21 19.61
N ASN A 28 27.12 -10.17 20.20
CA ASN A 28 26.40 -9.03 20.78
C ASN A 28 25.32 -9.46 21.81
N PHE A 29 25.53 -10.61 22.46
CA PHE A 29 24.56 -11.26 23.33
C PHE A 29 24.79 -10.86 24.80
N GLY A 30 23.72 -10.70 25.57
CA GLY A 30 23.78 -10.32 27.00
C GLY A 30 23.71 -8.82 27.32
N LEU A 31 23.40 -7.99 26.33
CA LEU A 31 23.04 -6.58 26.53
C LEU A 31 21.52 -6.43 26.52
N ASP A 32 20.98 -5.50 27.32
CA ASP A 32 19.54 -5.29 27.44
C ASP A 32 18.85 -5.14 26.07
N PRO A 33 17.75 -5.86 25.82
CA PRO A 33 17.04 -5.83 24.53
C PRO A 33 16.41 -4.46 24.24
N ASP A 34 16.06 -3.70 25.28
CA ASP A 34 15.40 -2.40 25.18
C ASP A 34 16.37 -1.22 25.09
N ARG A 35 17.69 -1.48 24.99
CA ARG A 35 18.68 -0.40 24.86
C ARG A 35 18.52 0.33 23.52
N PRO A 36 18.77 1.65 23.49
CA PRO A 36 18.60 2.44 22.26
C PRO A 36 19.59 2.00 21.17
N VAL A 37 19.18 2.20 19.91
CA VAL A 37 20.05 1.95 18.75
C VAL A 37 21.17 2.99 18.71
N CYS A 38 22.40 2.54 18.45
CA CYS A 38 23.55 3.43 18.36
C CYS A 38 23.41 4.37 17.17
N GLN A 39 23.43 5.69 17.41
CA GLN A 39 23.30 6.70 16.36
C GLN A 39 24.52 6.76 15.43
N PHE A 40 25.69 6.38 15.93
CA PHE A 40 26.96 6.42 15.18
C PHE A 40 27.19 5.15 14.35
N TYR A 41 26.50 4.06 14.66
CA TYR A 41 26.69 2.79 13.98
C TYR A 41 25.97 2.78 12.63
N ASN A 42 26.72 2.50 11.57
CA ASN A 42 26.19 2.32 10.23
C ASN A 42 26.39 0.86 9.81
N PRO A 43 25.31 0.10 9.52
CA PRO A 43 25.41 -1.31 9.14
C PRO A 43 26.21 -1.56 7.85
N LEU A 44 26.44 -0.54 7.02
CA LEU A 44 27.25 -0.66 5.80
C LEU A 44 28.76 -0.64 6.08
N ASN A 45 29.19 -0.03 7.19
CA ASN A 45 30.60 0.08 7.60
C ASN A 45 30.74 -0.32 9.08
N PRO A 46 30.65 -1.63 9.40
CA PRO A 46 30.60 -2.09 10.79
C PRO A 46 31.87 -1.76 11.58
N ASP A 47 33.05 -1.88 10.96
CA ASP A 47 34.34 -1.75 11.66
C ASP A 47 34.72 -0.30 12.01
N ASN A 48 34.31 0.68 11.19
CA ASN A 48 34.71 2.08 11.34
C ASN A 48 33.56 3.03 11.72
N SER A 49 32.34 2.53 11.90
CA SER A 49 31.19 3.40 12.19
C SER A 49 31.09 3.80 13.66
N CYS A 50 31.28 2.87 14.60
CA CYS A 50 31.19 3.16 16.03
C CYS A 50 32.58 3.23 16.69
N PRO A 51 32.91 4.31 17.43
CA PRO A 51 34.20 4.42 18.13
C PRO A 51 34.37 3.38 19.25
N GLN A 52 33.30 2.73 19.69
CA GLN A 52 33.30 1.68 20.72
C GLN A 52 33.23 0.26 20.13
N GLY A 53 33.12 0.11 18.80
CA GLY A 53 33.00 -1.17 18.13
C GLY A 53 31.92 -2.08 18.75
N ASN A 54 32.21 -3.38 18.88
CA ASN A 54 31.28 -4.36 19.45
C ASN A 54 31.02 -4.19 20.96
N ASN A 55 31.78 -3.34 21.65
CA ASN A 55 31.57 -3.03 23.07
C ASN A 55 30.68 -1.81 23.29
N CYS A 56 29.99 -1.32 22.25
CA CYS A 56 29.10 -0.18 22.39
C CYS A 56 27.94 -0.49 23.36
N PRO A 57 27.63 0.42 24.32
CA PRO A 57 26.48 0.25 25.21
C PRO A 57 25.15 0.33 24.47
N ASN A 58 25.12 0.94 23.28
CA ASN A 58 23.93 1.04 22.44
C ASN A 58 23.87 -0.14 21.45
N LYS A 59 22.66 -0.48 20.97
CA LYS A 59 22.47 -1.62 20.06
C LYS A 59 22.97 -1.31 18.66
N HIS A 60 23.83 -2.17 18.13
CA HIS A 60 24.20 -2.20 16.72
C HIS A 60 23.20 -3.07 15.95
N VAL A 61 22.47 -2.47 15.01
CA VAL A 61 21.52 -3.20 14.15
C VAL A 61 22.23 -3.69 12.91
N SER A 62 22.42 -5.00 12.78
CA SER A 62 22.98 -5.56 11.54
C SER A 62 22.09 -5.21 10.33
N ALA A 63 22.70 -5.12 9.14
CA ALA A 63 22.00 -4.84 7.88
C ALA A 63 20.78 -5.75 7.68
N MET A 64 20.86 -7.00 8.16
CA MET A 64 19.77 -7.96 8.12
C MET A 64 18.47 -7.47 8.78
N TYR A 65 18.56 -6.72 9.89
CA TYR A 65 17.37 -6.24 10.62
C TYR A 65 16.59 -5.17 9.86
N SER A 66 17.21 -4.53 8.85
CA SER A 66 16.52 -3.61 7.95
C SER A 66 15.62 -4.32 6.94
N ASN A 67 15.76 -5.63 6.78
CA ASN A 67 14.98 -6.41 5.82
C ASN A 67 13.52 -6.55 6.26
N LYS A 68 12.63 -6.46 5.28
CA LYS A 68 11.17 -6.42 5.49
C LYS A 68 10.53 -7.80 5.64
N ILE A 69 11.12 -8.84 5.05
CA ILE A 69 10.51 -10.17 4.92
C ILE A 69 11.47 -11.24 5.44
N VAL A 70 10.92 -12.24 6.15
CA VAL A 70 11.69 -13.38 6.69
C VAL A 70 12.12 -14.35 5.59
N CYS A 71 13.34 -14.85 5.71
CA CYS A 71 13.94 -15.79 4.77
C CYS A 71 13.27 -17.17 4.85
N LYS A 72 12.65 -17.60 3.74
CA LYS A 72 12.02 -18.93 3.63
C LYS A 72 13.01 -20.10 3.79
N HIS A 73 14.29 -19.90 3.48
CA HIS A 73 15.33 -20.95 3.58
C HIS A 73 15.89 -21.05 4.99
N TRP A 74 15.99 -19.93 5.70
CA TRP A 74 16.44 -19.90 7.09
C TRP A 74 15.44 -20.55 8.04
N LEU A 75 14.13 -20.37 7.82
CA LEU A 75 13.08 -21.08 8.56
C LEU A 75 13.24 -22.62 8.52
N ARG A 76 13.92 -23.15 7.50
CA ARG A 76 14.22 -24.58 7.34
C ARG A 76 15.65 -24.95 7.76
N GLY A 77 16.47 -23.99 8.20
CA GLY A 77 17.89 -24.19 8.50
C GLY A 77 18.79 -24.39 7.27
N LEU A 78 18.31 -24.07 6.06
CA LEU A 78 18.99 -24.37 4.79
C LEU A 78 19.59 -23.11 4.11
N CYS A 79 19.60 -21.96 4.80
CA CYS A 79 20.12 -20.74 4.21
C CYS A 79 21.66 -20.77 4.15
N LYS A 80 22.21 -20.79 2.93
CA LYS A 80 23.67 -20.74 2.68
C LYS A 80 24.26 -19.33 2.79
N LYS A 81 23.42 -18.28 2.73
CA LYS A 81 23.87 -16.88 2.68
C LYS A 81 24.28 -16.32 4.07
N GLY A 82 23.95 -17.02 5.16
CA GLY A 82 24.30 -16.58 6.52
C GLY A 82 23.88 -15.14 6.79
N ASP A 83 24.80 -14.34 7.34
CA ASP A 83 24.56 -12.92 7.68
C ASP A 83 24.43 -12.01 6.45
N HIS A 84 24.89 -12.46 5.27
CA HIS A 84 24.78 -11.74 4.00
C HIS A 84 23.47 -12.07 3.26
N CYS A 85 22.47 -12.63 3.94
CA CYS A 85 21.17 -12.87 3.36
C CYS A 85 20.39 -11.54 3.18
N GLU A 86 19.81 -11.35 2.01
CA GLU A 86 18.91 -10.23 1.70
C GLU A 86 17.56 -10.31 2.42
N PHE A 87 17.28 -11.42 3.10
CA PHE A 87 16.06 -11.67 3.84
C PHE A 87 16.36 -11.73 5.34
N LEU A 88 15.35 -11.43 6.16
CA LEU A 88 15.48 -11.41 7.62
C LEU A 88 15.64 -12.83 8.20
N HIS A 89 16.63 -13.06 9.05
CA HIS A 89 16.77 -14.28 9.87
C HIS A 89 16.27 -14.03 11.30
N GLU A 90 14.99 -13.68 11.40
CA GLU A 90 14.29 -13.48 12.67
C GLU A 90 12.93 -14.15 12.57
N TYR A 91 12.50 -14.84 13.62
CA TYR A 91 11.19 -15.49 13.64
C TYR A 91 10.13 -14.45 14.00
N ASN A 92 9.59 -13.78 12.97
CA ASN A 92 8.57 -12.75 13.13
C ASN A 92 7.36 -13.04 12.24
N LEU A 93 6.23 -13.41 12.85
CA LEU A 93 5.00 -13.79 12.15
C LEU A 93 4.41 -12.64 11.30
N ARG A 94 4.67 -11.38 11.67
CA ARG A 94 4.16 -10.21 10.92
C ARG A 94 4.92 -9.96 9.61
N LYS A 95 6.17 -10.43 9.54
CA LYS A 95 7.06 -10.28 8.38
C LYS A 95 7.18 -11.58 7.59
N MET A 96 6.28 -12.54 7.81
CA MET A 96 6.24 -13.78 7.05
C MET A 96 5.95 -13.51 5.57
N PRO A 97 6.50 -14.29 4.65
CA PRO A 97 6.13 -14.18 3.24
C PRO A 97 4.69 -14.67 3.02
N GLU A 98 4.10 -14.25 1.89
CA GLU A 98 2.76 -14.67 1.47
C GLU A 98 2.71 -16.17 1.15
N CYS A 99 1.57 -16.80 1.44
CA CYS A 99 1.32 -18.19 1.13
C CYS A 99 1.08 -18.37 -0.37
N LEU A 100 1.95 -19.14 -1.04
CA LEU A 100 1.84 -19.40 -2.47
C LEU A 100 0.55 -20.14 -2.86
N PHE A 101 0.12 -21.10 -2.04
CA PHE A 101 -1.09 -21.90 -2.30
C PHE A 101 -2.35 -21.04 -2.16
N TYR A 102 -2.44 -20.24 -1.10
CA TYR A 102 -3.55 -19.34 -0.90
C TYR A 102 -3.63 -18.27 -2.00
N SER A 103 -2.49 -17.66 -2.35
CA SER A 103 -2.45 -16.63 -3.39
C SER A 103 -2.82 -17.16 -4.78
N LYS A 104 -2.52 -18.43 -5.10
CA LYS A 104 -2.84 -19.03 -6.41
C LYS A 104 -4.22 -19.65 -6.47
N ASN A 105 -4.61 -20.41 -5.44
CA ASN A 105 -5.79 -21.26 -5.48
C ASN A 105 -6.96 -20.66 -4.70
N GLY A 106 -6.74 -19.60 -3.90
CA GLY A 106 -7.74 -19.03 -2.99
C GLY A 106 -8.00 -19.89 -1.75
N TYR A 107 -7.32 -21.02 -1.59
CA TYR A 107 -7.38 -21.86 -0.41
C TYR A 107 -6.00 -22.46 -0.10
N CYS A 108 -5.73 -22.69 1.19
CA CYS A 108 -4.53 -23.37 1.64
C CYS A 108 -4.92 -24.69 2.29
N THR A 109 -4.24 -25.78 1.95
CA THR A 109 -4.49 -27.12 2.49
C THR A 109 -4.09 -27.28 3.95
N GLN A 110 -3.26 -26.37 4.47
CA GLN A 110 -2.77 -26.36 5.85
C GLN A 110 -3.61 -25.43 6.76
N THR A 111 -4.92 -25.32 6.49
CA THR A 111 -5.80 -24.19 6.81
C THR A 111 -5.70 -23.63 8.24
N SER A 112 -5.39 -24.43 9.27
CA SER A 112 -5.32 -23.94 10.66
C SER A 112 -3.94 -23.52 11.14
N GLU A 113 -2.85 -24.00 10.52
CA GLU A 113 -1.47 -23.85 11.04
C GLU A 113 -0.49 -23.39 9.95
N CYS A 114 -0.97 -22.62 8.96
CA CYS A 114 -0.08 -22.08 7.94
C CYS A 114 0.73 -20.90 8.50
N LEU A 115 2.06 -21.04 8.56
CA LEU A 115 2.96 -19.96 8.98
C LEU A 115 2.99 -18.78 8.01
N TYR A 116 2.55 -18.98 6.77
CA TYR A 116 2.60 -17.97 5.72
C TYR A 116 1.35 -17.08 5.72
N LEU A 117 1.50 -15.82 5.31
CA LEU A 117 0.39 -14.87 5.29
C LEU A 117 -0.64 -15.24 4.21
N HIS A 118 -1.90 -15.40 4.61
CA HIS A 118 -3.05 -15.51 3.72
C HIS A 118 -3.57 -14.10 3.39
N VAL A 119 -3.22 -13.60 2.21
CA VAL A 119 -3.69 -12.30 1.68
C VAL A 119 -4.65 -12.57 0.53
N ASP A 120 -5.87 -12.05 0.62
CA ASP A 120 -6.85 -12.21 -0.44
C ASP A 120 -6.39 -11.45 -1.69
N PRO A 121 -6.39 -12.08 -2.88
CA PRO A 121 -5.93 -11.40 -4.10
C PRO A 121 -6.76 -10.16 -4.44
N GLN A 122 -8.06 -10.17 -4.11
CA GLN A 122 -8.92 -8.99 -4.26
C GLN A 122 -8.58 -7.85 -3.29
N SER A 123 -7.91 -8.13 -2.17
CA SER A 123 -7.46 -7.10 -1.23
C SER A 123 -6.26 -6.31 -1.75
N LYS A 124 -5.48 -6.92 -2.66
CA LYS A 124 -4.28 -6.32 -3.27
C LYS A 124 -4.59 -5.31 -4.36
N ILE A 125 -5.75 -5.43 -5.01
CA ILE A 125 -6.20 -4.50 -6.04
C ILE A 125 -6.61 -3.19 -5.35
N PRO A 126 -5.99 -2.04 -5.70
CA PRO A 126 -6.36 -0.76 -5.10
C PRO A 126 -7.83 -0.44 -5.37
N GLU A 127 -8.46 0.28 -4.43
CA GLU A 127 -9.83 0.75 -4.59
C GLU A 127 -9.91 1.79 -5.70
N CYS A 128 -10.98 1.74 -6.50
CA CYS A 128 -11.21 2.75 -7.52
C CYS A 128 -11.62 4.07 -6.87
N LEU A 129 -10.81 5.11 -7.05
CA LEU A 129 -11.09 6.45 -6.53
C LEU A 129 -12.37 7.05 -7.12
N ASN A 130 -12.60 6.89 -8.43
CA ASN A 130 -13.78 7.40 -9.12
C ASN A 130 -15.06 6.72 -8.60
N TYR A 131 -15.02 5.40 -8.42
CA TYR A 131 -16.15 4.67 -7.83
C TYR A 131 -16.41 5.07 -6.37
N ASN A 132 -15.34 5.29 -5.59
CA ASN A 132 -15.44 5.80 -4.22
C ASN A 132 -16.06 7.23 -4.17
N GLN A 133 -15.88 8.04 -5.22
CA GLN A 133 -16.54 9.34 -5.39
C GLN A 133 -18.01 9.21 -5.85
N GLY A 134 -18.44 8.00 -6.22
CA GLY A 134 -19.83 7.68 -6.54
C GLY A 134 -20.03 7.11 -7.95
N PHE A 135 -19.13 7.40 -8.90
CA PHE A 135 -19.29 6.93 -10.28
C PHE A 135 -17.96 6.64 -10.96
N CYS A 136 -17.84 5.46 -11.55
CA CYS A 136 -16.71 5.07 -12.39
C CYS A 136 -17.16 4.90 -13.83
N SER A 137 -16.55 5.64 -14.75
CA SER A 137 -16.84 5.60 -16.20
C SER A 137 -16.53 4.24 -16.84
N GLU A 138 -15.54 3.51 -16.32
CA GLU A 138 -15.17 2.17 -16.78
C GLU A 138 -16.18 1.09 -16.33
N GLY A 139 -17.08 1.42 -15.39
CA GLY A 139 -18.14 0.54 -14.92
C GLY A 139 -17.61 -0.81 -14.42
N PRO A 140 -18.26 -1.94 -14.71
CA PRO A 140 -17.85 -3.26 -14.22
C PRO A 140 -16.51 -3.75 -14.78
N ASN A 141 -15.99 -3.11 -15.84
CA ASN A 141 -14.72 -3.46 -16.46
C ASN A 141 -13.53 -2.70 -15.86
N CYS A 142 -13.74 -1.95 -14.78
CA CYS A 142 -12.66 -1.20 -14.14
C CYS A 142 -11.59 -2.14 -13.59
N LYS A 143 -10.32 -1.77 -13.80
CA LYS A 143 -9.15 -2.52 -13.29
C LYS A 143 -9.04 -2.45 -11.76
N ASN A 144 -9.58 -1.38 -11.17
CA ASN A 144 -9.55 -1.13 -9.75
C ASN A 144 -10.78 -1.73 -9.07
N ARG A 145 -10.65 -2.09 -7.80
CA ARG A 145 -11.73 -2.72 -7.04
C ARG A 145 -12.85 -1.72 -6.75
N HIS A 146 -14.08 -2.07 -7.12
CA HIS A 146 -15.29 -1.35 -6.74
C HIS A 146 -15.83 -1.88 -5.42
N VAL A 147 -15.74 -1.09 -4.35
CA VAL A 147 -16.32 -1.43 -3.03
C VAL A 147 -17.64 -0.69 -2.88
N ARG A 148 -18.76 -1.41 -3.00
CA ARG A 148 -20.10 -0.80 -2.87
C ARG A 148 -20.34 -0.39 -1.43
N ARG A 149 -20.33 0.93 -1.16
CA ARG A 149 -20.64 1.52 0.14
C ARG A 149 -22.02 2.17 0.10
N VAL A 150 -22.81 2.00 1.15
CA VAL A 150 -24.11 2.69 1.29
C VAL A 150 -23.85 4.07 1.89
N LEU A 151 -24.27 5.10 1.15
CA LEU A 151 -24.13 6.50 1.58
C LEU A 151 -25.09 6.79 2.74
N CYS A 152 -24.63 7.58 3.71
CA CYS A 152 -25.47 8.06 4.79
C CYS A 152 -26.52 9.05 4.26
N PRO A 153 -27.82 8.78 4.40
CA PRO A 153 -28.85 9.72 3.92
C PRO A 153 -28.74 11.08 4.62
N LEU A 154 -28.54 11.10 5.94
CA LEU A 154 -28.41 12.34 6.73
C LEU A 154 -27.20 13.18 6.31
N TYR A 155 -26.07 12.53 6.04
CA TYR A 155 -24.88 13.21 5.55
C TYR A 155 -25.05 13.74 4.13
N LEU A 156 -25.78 13.00 3.27
CA LEU A 156 -26.13 13.47 1.94
C LEU A 156 -27.02 14.72 2.00
N TYR A 157 -27.90 14.82 2.99
CA TYR A 157 -28.68 16.03 3.28
C TYR A 157 -27.86 17.16 3.93
N GLY A 158 -26.57 16.93 4.23
CA GLY A 158 -25.60 17.94 4.62
C GLY A 158 -24.92 17.70 5.96
N PHE A 159 -25.59 17.06 6.92
CA PHE A 159 -25.02 16.84 8.25
C PHE A 159 -25.50 15.53 8.88
N CYS A 160 -24.55 14.73 9.36
CA CYS A 160 -24.85 13.54 10.14
C CYS A 160 -24.43 13.75 11.60
N PRO A 161 -25.33 13.62 12.58
CA PRO A 161 -25.01 13.81 14.00
C PRO A 161 -24.04 12.74 14.54
N LYS A 162 -23.95 11.57 13.89
CA LYS A 162 -23.00 10.50 14.24
C LYS A 162 -21.55 10.80 13.80
N GLY A 163 -21.34 11.82 12.96
CA GLY A 163 -20.00 12.23 12.52
C GLY A 163 -19.19 11.08 11.88
N PRO A 164 -17.88 10.94 12.19
CA PRO A 164 -17.04 9.89 11.59
C PRO A 164 -17.37 8.47 12.06
N GLU A 165 -18.15 8.31 13.12
CA GLU A 165 -18.54 7.01 13.68
C GLU A 165 -19.89 6.49 13.11
N CYS A 166 -20.40 7.12 12.06
CA CYS A 166 -21.63 6.68 11.43
C CYS A 166 -21.46 5.31 10.75
N GLU A 167 -22.47 4.44 10.90
CA GLU A 167 -22.53 3.12 10.24
C GLU A 167 -22.55 3.22 8.70
N PHE A 168 -23.00 4.37 8.18
CA PHE A 168 -23.07 4.63 6.75
C PHE A 168 -21.86 5.44 6.28
N THR A 169 -21.46 5.26 5.03
CA THR A 169 -20.30 5.97 4.46
C THR A 169 -20.58 7.44 4.24
N HIS A 170 -19.61 8.27 4.66
CA HIS A 170 -19.54 9.69 4.42
C HIS A 170 -18.48 9.97 3.34
N PRO A 171 -18.86 10.42 2.12
CA PRO A 171 -17.90 10.82 1.10
C PRO A 171 -17.00 11.95 1.59
N LYS A 172 -15.69 11.81 1.37
CA LYS A 172 -14.75 12.92 1.49
C LYS A 172 -14.75 13.68 0.17
N PHE A 173 -15.32 14.87 0.17
CA PHE A 173 -15.19 15.80 -0.94
C PHE A 173 -13.80 16.44 -0.86
N ASP A 174 -12.81 15.84 -1.55
CA ASP A 174 -11.53 16.51 -1.76
C ASP A 174 -11.75 17.66 -2.76
N PHE A 175 -11.70 18.89 -2.25
CA PHE A 175 -11.87 20.15 -3.01
C PHE A 175 -10.75 20.43 -4.03
N HIS A 176 -9.97 19.43 -4.44
CA HIS A 176 -8.86 19.62 -5.40
C HIS A 176 -9.32 20.00 -6.82
N ASN A 177 -10.62 19.93 -7.13
CA ASN A 177 -11.19 20.29 -8.44
C ASN A 177 -12.21 21.43 -8.37
N LEU A 178 -11.92 22.50 -7.62
CA LEU A 178 -12.72 23.74 -7.63
C LEU A 178 -12.66 24.53 -8.95
N ASN A 179 -11.91 24.07 -9.96
CA ASN A 179 -11.82 24.73 -11.26
C ASN A 179 -12.81 24.20 -12.30
N LEU A 180 -13.82 23.41 -11.91
CA LEU A 180 -15.01 23.20 -12.74
C LEU A 180 -15.93 24.42 -12.63
N ARG A 181 -15.43 25.56 -13.10
CA ARG A 181 -16.23 26.76 -13.34
C ARG A 181 -17.24 26.38 -14.42
N ILE A 182 -18.52 26.35 -14.06
CA ILE A 182 -19.61 26.27 -15.03
C ILE A 182 -19.31 27.33 -16.09
N ARG A 183 -19.00 26.91 -17.32
CA ARG A 183 -18.89 27.87 -18.42
C ARG A 183 -20.27 28.50 -18.53
N PRO A 184 -20.40 29.83 -18.40
CA PRO A 184 -21.69 30.45 -18.65
C PRO A 184 -22.11 30.06 -20.07
N ASP A 185 -23.37 29.66 -20.23
CA ASP A 185 -23.91 29.38 -21.55
C ASP A 185 -23.64 30.59 -22.45
N ASN A 186 -23.06 30.35 -23.62
CA ASN A 186 -22.90 31.40 -24.61
C ASN A 186 -24.30 31.89 -24.97
N LEU A 187 -24.66 33.07 -24.47
CA LEU A 187 -25.85 33.80 -24.91
C LEU A 187 -25.80 33.84 -26.44
N ILE A 188 -26.74 33.11 -27.06
CA ILE A 188 -26.96 33.15 -28.50
C ILE A 188 -27.31 34.59 -28.84
N GLN A 189 -26.32 35.35 -29.30
CA GLN A 189 -26.56 36.64 -29.92
C GLN A 189 -27.23 36.36 -31.27
N MET A 190 -28.55 36.45 -31.29
CA MET A 190 -29.31 36.66 -32.51
C MET A 190 -28.89 38.03 -33.08
N THR A 191 -27.78 38.08 -33.82
CA THR A 191 -27.46 39.22 -34.68
C THR A 191 -27.98 38.91 -36.07
N SER A 192 -29.07 39.59 -36.40
CA SER A 192 -29.63 39.81 -37.72
C SER A 192 -28.54 40.21 -38.74
N LYS A 193 -27.99 39.24 -39.46
CA LYS A 193 -27.29 39.43 -40.75
C LYS A 193 -27.60 38.27 -41.69
N HIS A 194 -28.89 38.09 -41.97
CA HIS A 194 -29.38 37.37 -43.15
C HIS A 194 -30.01 38.41 -44.09
N VAL A 195 -29.19 39.28 -44.68
CA VAL A 195 -29.47 39.95 -45.95
C VAL A 195 -28.09 40.18 -46.58
N ASP A 196 -27.94 39.82 -47.86
CA ASP A 196 -26.75 40.00 -48.71
C ASP A 196 -25.67 38.91 -48.65
N ASN A 197 -25.97 37.72 -49.18
CA ASN A 197 -25.09 37.03 -50.16
C ASN A 197 -25.71 35.76 -50.79
N SER A 198 -27.00 35.81 -51.12
CA SER A 198 -27.67 34.80 -51.96
C SER A 198 -27.78 35.31 -53.41
N LYS A 199 -26.65 35.67 -54.02
CA LYS A 199 -26.53 35.96 -55.46
C LYS A 199 -25.10 35.64 -55.91
N GLU A 200 -24.79 34.35 -56.06
CA GLU A 200 -23.72 33.91 -56.97
C GLU A 200 -23.68 32.39 -57.23
N GLU A 201 -24.62 31.60 -56.71
CA GLU A 201 -24.58 30.14 -56.89
C GLU A 201 -25.86 29.56 -57.51
N SER A 202 -26.38 30.26 -58.52
CA SER A 202 -27.47 29.82 -59.40
C SER A 202 -27.13 30.02 -60.88
N ASP A 203 -25.91 29.64 -61.27
CA ASP A 203 -25.52 29.46 -62.67
C ASP A 203 -24.45 28.36 -62.72
N LYS A 204 -24.92 27.10 -62.77
CA LYS A 204 -24.21 25.88 -63.25
C LYS A 204 -24.97 24.64 -62.75
N LYS A 205 -26.15 24.39 -63.32
CA LYS A 205 -26.77 23.06 -63.38
C LYS A 205 -28.00 23.15 -64.29
N GLU A 206 -27.75 23.19 -65.59
CA GLU A 206 -28.69 22.83 -66.65
C GLU A 206 -27.86 22.69 -67.94
N ASP A 207 -27.45 21.46 -68.24
CA ASP A 207 -27.43 20.89 -69.59
C ASP A 207 -26.76 19.50 -69.57
N SER A 208 -27.59 18.46 -69.45
CA SER A 208 -27.62 17.30 -70.35
C SER A 208 -28.55 16.22 -69.77
N GLU A 209 -29.80 16.28 -70.23
CA GLU A 209 -30.84 15.25 -70.06
C GLU A 209 -30.60 14.01 -70.96
N PRO A 210 -31.35 12.91 -70.75
CA PRO A 210 -30.96 11.54 -71.05
C PRO A 210 -31.35 11.08 -72.47
N LYS A 211 -30.90 9.88 -72.85
CA LYS A 211 -31.54 9.08 -73.91
C LYS A 211 -31.86 7.69 -73.38
N GLU A 212 -33.14 7.35 -73.47
CA GLU A 212 -33.73 6.02 -73.29
C GLU A 212 -33.45 5.09 -74.49
N GLU A 213 -33.61 3.79 -74.20
CA GLU A 213 -33.98 2.67 -75.08
C GLU A 213 -33.03 2.17 -76.19
N SER A 214 -32.60 0.92 -76.04
CA SER A 214 -32.96 -0.14 -76.99
C SER A 214 -32.91 -1.53 -76.33
N ILE A 215 -34.06 -2.21 -76.46
CA ILE A 215 -34.42 -3.62 -76.19
C ILE A 215 -34.87 -3.94 -74.76
#